data_AF-A0A183DUA4-F1
#
_entry.id   AF-A0A183DUA4-F1
#
_cell.length_a   1.000
_cell.length_b   1.000
_cell.length_c   1.000
_cell.angle_alpha   90.00
_cell.angle_beta   90.00
_cell.angle_gamma   90.00
#
_symmetry.space_group_name_H-M   'P 1'
#
loop_
_entity.id
_entity.type
_entity.pdbx_description
1 polymer ?
#
loop_
_entity_poly.entity_id
_entity_poly.type
_entity_poly.pdbx_seq_one_letter_code
_entity_poly.pdbx_strand_id
1 'polypeptide(L)'
;MKCIYVSCSSEWIYPVDEALEKQLRQVAYFSGTAHRNRVVAALMEQDEGAFVIRLSESRRRCLALSVRVPFSHNSTGIAHYLIIRNDKGFKLKVRPLLFSLFPFVNSEWIYPVDEALEKQLRQVAYFSGTAHRNRVVAALMEQDEGAFVIRLSESRRRCLALSVRVPFSHNSTGIAHYLIIRNDKGFKLKGPNKYFQSIPMLVTHHSVMPEQLPCRLMFVHWGNTWKSETNNNYEYPPCD
;
A
#
# COMPACT_ATOMS: atom_id res chain seq x y z
N MET A 1 24.37 -27.36 -6.94
CA MET A 1 23.07 -26.79 -6.48
C MET A 1 22.16 -26.63 -7.69
N LYS A 2 20.92 -27.14 -7.66
CA LYS A 2 19.92 -26.90 -8.72
C LYS A 2 18.96 -25.81 -8.23
N CYS A 3 19.03 -24.62 -8.82
CA CYS A 3 18.10 -23.52 -8.54
C CYS A 3 16.73 -23.82 -9.16
N ILE A 4 15.65 -23.33 -8.54
CA ILE A 4 14.29 -23.51 -9.07
C ILE A 4 13.78 -22.15 -9.55
N TYR A 5 13.44 -22.07 -10.84
CA TYR A 5 12.79 -20.90 -11.42
C TYR A 5 11.31 -20.89 -11.03
N VAL A 6 10.81 -19.78 -10.49
CA VAL A 6 9.39 -19.62 -10.16
C VAL A 6 8.80 -18.51 -11.02
N SER A 7 7.98 -18.90 -12.00
CA SER A 7 7.39 -18.04 -13.05
C SER A 7 6.59 -16.82 -12.53
N CYS A 8 6.24 -16.79 -11.24
CA CYS A 8 5.47 -15.72 -10.61
C CYS A 8 6.35 -14.67 -9.89
N SER A 9 7.69 -14.82 -9.83
CA SER A 9 8.58 -13.93 -9.06
C SER A 9 9.75 -13.34 -9.86
N SER A 10 9.93 -13.69 -11.14
CA SER A 10 11.08 -13.27 -11.96
C SER A 10 12.45 -13.45 -11.28
N GLU A 11 12.58 -14.38 -10.33
CA GLU A 11 13.76 -14.55 -9.49
C GLU A 11 14.04 -16.04 -9.22
N TRP A 12 15.33 -16.36 -9.13
CA TRP A 12 15.83 -17.68 -8.78
C TRP A 12 15.73 -17.93 -7.27
N ILE A 13 15.17 -19.08 -6.90
CA ILE A 13 15.13 -19.52 -5.50
C ILE A 13 16.24 -20.53 -5.27
N TYR A 14 17.09 -20.25 -4.28
CA TYR A 14 18.16 -21.13 -3.83
C TYR A 14 17.61 -22.02 -2.71
N PRO A 15 17.58 -23.35 -2.89
CA PRO A 15 17.10 -24.24 -1.85
C PRO A 15 18.05 -24.23 -0.64
N VAL A 16 17.50 -24.57 0.53
CA VAL A 16 18.29 -24.87 1.73
C VAL A 16 19.15 -26.09 1.45
N ASP A 17 20.47 -25.90 1.51
CA ASP A 17 21.48 -26.94 1.40
C ASP A 17 21.81 -27.56 2.77
N GLU A 18 22.52 -28.69 2.77
CA GLU A 18 22.85 -29.42 4.00
C GLU A 18 23.75 -28.61 4.94
N ALA A 19 24.63 -27.76 4.38
CA ALA A 19 25.52 -26.92 5.18
C ALA A 19 24.72 -25.85 5.94
N LEU A 20 23.81 -25.16 5.24
CA LEU A 20 22.90 -24.18 5.84
C LEU A 20 21.96 -24.84 6.84
N GLU A 21 21.43 -26.03 6.55
CA GLU A 21 20.61 -26.76 7.50
C GLU A 21 21.38 -27.11 8.78
N LYS A 22 22.65 -27.53 8.66
CA LYS A 22 23.53 -27.81 9.81
C LYS A 22 23.78 -26.56 10.65
N GLN A 23 23.90 -25.38 10.03
CA GLN A 23 24.00 -24.11 10.74
C GLN A 23 22.69 -23.75 11.46
N LEU A 24 21.55 -23.93 10.79
CA LEU A 24 20.24 -23.64 11.38
C LEU A 24 19.92 -24.55 12.56
N ARG A 25 20.40 -25.81 12.57
CA ARG A 25 20.23 -26.71 13.72
C ARG A 25 20.97 -26.26 14.99
N GLN A 26 21.87 -25.28 14.90
CA GLN A 26 22.60 -24.76 16.05
C GLN A 26 21.88 -23.59 16.74
N VAL A 27 20.82 -23.04 16.13
CA VAL A 27 20.08 -21.91 16.70
C VAL A 27 18.78 -22.39 17.36
N ALA A 28 18.46 -21.81 18.53
CA ALA A 28 17.31 -22.23 19.34
C ALA A 28 15.94 -22.00 18.67
N TYR A 29 15.87 -21.03 17.75
CA TYR A 29 14.64 -20.68 17.04
C TYR A 29 14.37 -21.54 15.80
N PHE A 30 15.15 -22.61 15.54
CA PHE A 30 14.93 -23.51 14.41
C PHE A 30 14.41 -24.88 14.86
N SER A 31 13.24 -25.28 14.33
CA SER A 31 12.54 -26.51 14.73
C SER A 31 12.59 -27.62 13.66
N GLY A 32 13.40 -27.46 12.62
CA GLY A 32 13.57 -28.48 11.59
C GLY A 32 12.26 -28.82 10.86
N THR A 33 11.92 -30.11 10.76
CA THR A 33 10.72 -30.62 10.08
C THR A 33 9.47 -30.63 10.95
N ALA A 34 9.43 -29.86 12.04
CA ALA A 34 8.28 -29.83 12.93
C ALA A 34 6.99 -29.50 12.17
N HIS A 35 5.98 -30.35 12.38
CA HIS A 35 4.69 -30.20 11.72
C HIS A 35 4.01 -28.89 12.14
N ARG A 36 3.34 -28.26 11.18
CA ARG A 36 2.65 -26.98 11.39
C ARG A 36 1.75 -26.97 12.62
N ASN A 37 0.97 -28.04 12.85
CA ASN A 37 0.04 -28.12 13.98
C ASN A 37 0.74 -28.11 15.34
N ARG A 38 1.89 -28.80 15.46
CA ARG A 38 2.69 -28.81 16.70
C ARG A 38 3.29 -27.44 16.99
N VAL A 39 3.75 -26.75 15.94
CA VAL A 39 4.28 -25.38 16.05
C VAL A 39 3.19 -24.39 16.46
N VAL A 40 1.96 -24.55 15.94
CA VAL A 40 0.83 -23.71 16.34
C VAL A 40 0.52 -23.91 17.82
N ALA A 41 0.39 -25.15 18.29
CA ALA A 41 0.12 -25.42 19.71
C ALA A 41 1.21 -24.84 20.62
N ALA A 42 2.48 -25.09 20.31
CA ALA A 42 3.60 -24.59 21.11
C ALA A 42 3.67 -23.04 21.15
N LEU A 43 3.41 -22.36 20.02
CA LEU A 43 3.43 -20.89 19.97
C LEU A 43 2.22 -20.25 20.66
N MET A 44 1.09 -20.95 20.78
CA MET A 44 -0.08 -20.42 21.48
C MET A 44 0.10 -20.30 22.99
N GLU A 45 1.01 -21.11 23.55
CA GLU A 45 1.41 -21.04 24.97
C GLU A 45 2.44 -19.92 25.23
N GLN A 46 2.84 -19.17 24.20
CA GLN A 46 3.85 -18.12 24.27
C GLN A 46 3.25 -16.73 24.05
N ASP A 47 4.00 -15.71 24.45
CA ASP A 47 3.64 -14.31 24.25
C ASP A 47 3.56 -13.91 22.77
N GLU A 48 2.79 -12.85 22.50
CA GLU A 48 2.74 -12.23 21.17
C GLU A 48 4.13 -11.75 20.73
N GLY A 49 4.51 -12.09 19.50
CA GLY A 49 5.85 -11.88 18.96
C GLY A 49 6.77 -13.10 19.05
N ALA A 50 6.42 -14.14 19.83
CA ALA A 50 7.14 -15.40 19.82
C ALA A 50 7.17 -16.03 18.42
N PHE A 51 8.29 -16.61 18.01
CA PHE A 51 8.46 -17.13 16.65
C PHE A 51 9.32 -18.39 16.58
N VAL A 52 9.18 -19.10 15.48
CA VAL A 52 10.03 -20.24 15.14
C VAL A 52 10.22 -20.36 13.63
N ILE A 53 11.42 -20.74 13.21
CA ILE A 53 11.76 -21.08 11.82
C ILE A 53 11.73 -22.59 11.67
N ARG A 54 11.14 -23.07 10.59
CA ARG A 54 11.01 -24.49 10.26
C ARG A 54 11.23 -24.71 8.77
N LEU A 55 11.39 -25.97 8.36
CA LEU A 55 11.31 -26.35 6.96
C LEU A 55 9.87 -26.22 6.47
N SER A 56 9.72 -25.71 5.25
CA SER A 56 8.42 -25.49 4.63
C SER A 56 7.81 -26.81 4.17
N GLU A 57 6.61 -27.11 4.64
CA GLU A 57 5.84 -28.29 4.20
C GLU A 57 5.28 -28.10 2.78
N SER A 58 4.97 -26.87 2.39
CA SER A 58 4.38 -26.56 1.08
C SER A 58 5.42 -26.40 -0.04
N ARG A 59 6.69 -26.18 0.31
CA ARG A 59 7.79 -26.04 -0.65
C ARG A 59 9.03 -26.75 -0.14
N ARG A 60 9.40 -27.84 -0.83
CA ARG A 60 10.62 -28.60 -0.51
C ARG A 60 11.83 -27.68 -0.43
N ARG A 61 12.65 -27.88 0.60
CA ARG A 61 13.91 -27.17 0.85
C ARG A 61 13.78 -25.64 0.90
N CYS A 62 12.62 -25.12 1.28
CA CYS A 62 12.46 -23.72 1.67
C CYS A 62 12.24 -23.65 3.19
N LEU A 63 12.46 -22.48 3.78
CA LEU A 63 12.12 -22.25 5.19
C LEU A 63 10.74 -21.60 5.31
N ALA A 64 10.13 -21.77 6.46
CA ALA A 64 8.92 -21.07 6.87
C ALA A 64 9.13 -20.47 8.26
N LEU A 65 8.72 -19.22 8.43
CA LEU A 65 8.65 -18.52 9.70
C LEU A 65 7.21 -18.63 10.22
N SER A 66 7.03 -19.10 11.45
CA SER A 66 5.76 -19.06 12.16
C SER A 66 5.88 -18.05 13.32
N VAL A 67 4.93 -17.14 13.48
CA VAL A 67 4.97 -16.07 14.50
C VAL A 67 3.62 -15.99 15.22
N ARG A 68 3.64 -15.88 16.54
CA ARG A 68 2.48 -15.55 17.37
C ARG A 68 2.12 -14.09 17.16
N VAL A 69 0.91 -13.83 16.70
CA VAL A 69 0.40 -12.49 16.40
C VAL A 69 -0.95 -12.29 17.08
N PRO A 70 -1.36 -11.05 17.37
CA PRO A 70 -2.68 -10.79 17.94
C PRO A 70 -3.80 -11.42 17.08
N PHE A 71 -4.88 -11.87 17.73
CA PHE A 71 -6.03 -12.43 17.00
C PHE A 71 -6.69 -11.42 16.05
N SER A 72 -6.52 -10.12 16.31
CA SER A 72 -6.91 -9.04 15.40
C SER A 72 -6.14 -9.06 14.06
N HIS A 73 -4.92 -9.60 14.04
CA HIS A 73 -4.09 -9.72 12.85
C HIS A 73 -4.29 -11.05 12.12
N ASN A 74 -4.60 -12.12 12.85
CA ASN A 74 -4.88 -13.44 12.29
C ASN A 74 -5.84 -14.22 13.20
N SER A 75 -6.96 -14.70 12.66
CA SER A 75 -7.95 -15.47 13.42
C SER A 75 -7.40 -16.75 14.05
N THR A 76 -6.32 -17.31 13.50
CA THR A 76 -5.64 -18.47 14.08
C THR A 76 -4.56 -18.09 15.09
N GLY A 77 -4.38 -16.81 15.41
CA GLY A 77 -3.35 -16.29 16.32
C GLY A 77 -1.90 -16.50 15.87
N ILE A 78 -1.66 -17.18 14.74
CA ILE A 78 -0.34 -17.56 14.24
C ILE A 78 -0.22 -17.20 12.76
N ALA A 79 0.73 -16.34 12.42
CA ALA A 79 1.07 -16.04 11.03
C ALA A 79 2.17 -16.97 10.52
N HIS A 80 2.05 -17.43 9.26
CA HIS A 80 3.08 -18.23 8.60
C HIS A 80 3.58 -17.53 7.34
N TYR A 81 4.90 -17.34 7.25
CA TYR A 81 5.57 -16.72 6.13
C TYR A 81 6.55 -17.71 5.51
N LEU A 82 6.62 -17.77 4.19
CA LEU A 82 7.66 -18.55 3.53
C LEU A 82 8.93 -17.70 3.47
N ILE A 83 10.11 -18.22 3.82
CA ILE A 83 11.39 -17.54 3.61
C ILE A 83 11.98 -18.06 2.30
N ILE A 84 12.32 -17.13 1.41
CA ILE A 84 13.00 -17.38 0.14
C ILE A 84 14.46 -16.96 0.31
N ARG A 85 15.38 -17.79 -0.19
CA ARG A 85 16.78 -17.42 -0.38
C ARG A 85 17.02 -17.07 -1.84
N ASN A 86 17.61 -15.92 -2.10
CA ASN A 86 18.14 -15.50 -3.40
C ASN A 86 19.67 -15.31 -3.32
N ASP A 87 20.26 -14.86 -4.43
CA ASP A 87 21.67 -14.48 -4.54
C ASP A 87 22.07 -13.35 -3.58
N LYS A 88 21.12 -12.50 -3.19
CA LYS A 88 21.31 -11.37 -2.28
C LYS A 88 21.08 -11.69 -0.80
N GLY A 89 20.64 -12.92 -0.46
CA GLY A 89 20.38 -13.33 0.92
C GLY A 89 18.99 -13.93 1.14
N PHE A 90 18.41 -13.70 2.32
CA PHE A 90 17.11 -14.23 2.70
C PHE A 90 16.03 -13.14 2.71
N LYS A 91 14.84 -13.46 2.20
CA LYS A 91 13.67 -12.59 2.20
C LYS A 91 12.41 -13.34 2.62
N LEU A 92 11.54 -12.69 3.37
CA LEU A 92 10.21 -13.23 3.64
C LEU A 92 9.33 -13.06 2.41
N LYS A 93 8.86 -14.17 1.85
CA LYS A 93 7.71 -14.20 0.95
C LYS A 93 6.45 -14.00 1.78
N VAL A 94 6.18 -12.74 2.06
CA VAL A 94 4.89 -12.30 2.58
C VAL A 94 3.87 -12.52 1.46
N ARG A 95 3.06 -13.58 1.57
CA ARG A 95 1.74 -13.55 0.94
C ARG A 95 0.90 -12.68 1.88
N PRO A 96 0.52 -11.46 1.47
CA PRO A 96 -0.20 -10.57 2.36
C PRO A 96 -1.51 -11.27 2.71
N LEU A 97 -1.75 -11.55 3.99
CA LEU A 97 -3.06 -11.98 4.50
C LEU A 97 -4.14 -10.89 4.30
N LEU A 98 -3.81 -9.80 3.63
CA LEU A 98 -4.66 -8.72 3.11
C LEU A 98 -4.96 -8.85 1.60
N PHE A 99 -4.93 -10.06 1.04
CA PHE A 99 -5.29 -10.28 -0.39
C PHE A 99 -6.72 -9.86 -0.76
N SER A 100 -7.57 -9.52 0.21
CA SER A 100 -8.92 -8.96 -0.05
C SER A 100 -8.99 -7.43 -0.09
N LEU A 101 -7.92 -6.69 0.26
CA LEU A 101 -8.03 -5.23 0.43
C LEU A 101 -7.08 -4.36 -0.40
N PHE A 102 -5.99 -4.89 -0.98
CA PHE A 102 -5.05 -4.07 -1.76
C PHE A 102 -4.66 -4.70 -3.10
N PRO A 103 -4.92 -4.02 -4.23
CA PRO A 103 -4.62 -4.57 -5.54
C PRO A 103 -3.11 -4.55 -5.80
N PHE A 104 -2.57 -5.71 -6.19
CA PHE A 104 -1.28 -5.83 -6.87
C PHE A 104 -1.43 -5.25 -8.28
N VAL A 105 -0.60 -4.27 -8.65
CA VAL A 105 -0.73 -3.56 -9.93
C VAL A 105 0.65 -3.45 -10.52
N ASN A 106 0.85 -4.09 -11.67
CA ASN A 106 2.09 -4.04 -12.43
C ASN A 106 3.35 -4.40 -11.60
N SER A 107 3.26 -5.45 -10.77
CA SER A 107 4.41 -6.01 -10.04
C SER A 107 5.00 -5.16 -8.91
N GLU A 108 4.32 -4.08 -8.48
CA GLU A 108 4.79 -3.22 -7.39
C GLU A 108 3.86 -3.24 -6.17
N TRP A 109 4.46 -3.21 -4.98
CA TRP A 109 3.74 -3.06 -3.72
C TRP A 109 3.16 -1.66 -3.59
N ILE A 110 1.88 -1.58 -3.25
CA ILE A 110 1.21 -0.30 -2.96
C ILE A 110 1.01 -0.21 -1.45
N TYR A 111 1.69 0.75 -0.82
CA TYR A 111 1.42 1.10 0.57
C TYR A 111 0.15 1.93 0.66
N PRO A 112 -0.79 1.57 1.56
CA PRO A 112 -1.99 2.36 1.75
C PRO A 112 -1.68 3.74 2.33
N VAL A 113 -2.63 4.65 2.18
CA VAL A 113 -2.69 5.86 2.99
C VAL A 113 -2.99 5.44 4.43
N ASP A 114 -2.00 5.61 5.29
CA ASP A 114 -2.11 5.45 6.74
C ASP A 114 -2.63 6.74 7.39
N GLU A 115 -3.00 6.65 8.66
CA GLU A 115 -3.58 7.76 9.40
C GLU A 115 -2.61 8.94 9.55
N ALA A 116 -1.32 8.66 9.70
CA ALA A 116 -0.29 9.68 9.80
C ALA A 116 -0.17 10.49 8.51
N LEU A 117 -0.13 9.82 7.36
CA LEU A 117 -0.11 10.46 6.04
C LEU A 117 -1.40 11.22 5.78
N GLU A 118 -2.55 10.66 6.15
CA GLU A 118 -3.83 11.36 6.00
C GLU A 118 -3.87 12.65 6.82
N LYS A 119 -3.36 12.63 8.06
CA LYS A 119 -3.23 13.81 8.91
C LYS A 119 -2.36 14.88 8.27
N GLN A 120 -1.25 14.50 7.63
CA GLN A 120 -0.39 15.42 6.88
C GLN A 120 -1.12 16.00 5.66
N LEU A 121 -1.86 15.16 4.92
CA LEU A 121 -2.62 15.61 3.74
C LEU A 121 -3.75 16.58 4.11
N ARG A 122 -4.36 16.43 5.27
CA ARG A 122 -5.38 17.39 5.75
C ARG A 122 -4.83 18.78 6.02
N GLN A 123 -3.51 18.95 6.12
CA GLN A 123 -2.87 20.24 6.32
C GLN A 123 -2.63 21.01 5.01
N VAL A 124 -2.74 20.35 3.84
CA VAL A 124 -2.53 21.01 2.55
C VAL A 124 -3.86 21.45 1.92
N ALA A 125 -3.85 22.62 1.28
CA ALA A 125 -5.07 23.24 0.72
C ALA A 125 -5.68 22.49 -0.48
N TYR A 126 -4.91 21.63 -1.13
CA TYR A 126 -5.30 20.89 -2.34
C TYR A 126 -5.72 19.45 -2.04
N PHE A 127 -6.03 19.11 -0.79
CA PHE A 127 -6.55 17.78 -0.42
C PHE A 127 -8.04 17.84 -0.04
N SER A 128 -8.86 17.01 -0.69
CA SER A 128 -10.31 16.95 -0.44
C SER A 128 -10.79 15.73 0.34
N GLY A 129 -9.88 14.86 0.81
CA GLY A 129 -10.24 13.68 1.58
C GLY A 129 -11.21 12.75 0.86
N THR A 130 -12.36 12.49 1.49
CA THR A 130 -13.45 11.62 1.01
C THR A 130 -14.54 12.37 0.25
N ALA A 131 -14.33 13.63 -0.14
CA ALA A 131 -15.31 14.38 -0.92
C ALA A 131 -15.75 13.57 -2.16
N HIS A 132 -17.07 13.46 -2.37
CA HIS A 132 -17.63 12.73 -3.49
C HIS A 132 -17.06 13.22 -4.83
N ARG A 133 -16.70 12.29 -5.72
CA ARG A 133 -16.13 12.61 -7.03
C ARG A 133 -16.94 13.63 -7.82
N ASN A 134 -18.28 13.59 -7.75
CA ASN A 134 -19.12 14.54 -8.47
C ASN A 134 -18.94 15.98 -7.98
N ARG A 135 -18.78 16.20 -6.67
CA ARG A 135 -18.48 17.53 -6.10
C ARG A 135 -17.12 18.03 -6.55
N VAL A 136 -16.12 17.15 -6.54
CA VAL A 136 -14.77 17.45 -7.03
C VAL A 136 -14.80 17.84 -8.51
N VAL A 137 -15.54 17.09 -9.32
CA VAL A 137 -15.70 17.35 -10.75
C VAL A 137 -16.36 18.70 -11.00
N ALA A 138 -17.49 18.99 -10.34
CA ALA A 138 -18.19 20.26 -10.50
C ALA A 138 -17.29 21.46 -10.14
N ALA A 139 -16.63 21.41 -8.99
CA ALA A 139 -15.77 22.51 -8.55
C ALA A 139 -14.53 22.70 -9.45
N LEU A 140 -13.97 21.61 -10.01
CA LEU A 140 -12.86 21.71 -10.96
C LEU A 140 -13.29 22.31 -12.30
N MET A 141 -14.55 22.12 -12.74
CA MET A 141 -15.05 22.69 -13.98
C MET A 141 -15.18 24.21 -13.95
N GLU A 142 -15.37 24.78 -12.77
CA GLU A 142 -15.42 26.23 -12.55
C GLU A 142 -14.02 26.88 -12.53
N GLN A 143 -12.97 26.08 -12.63
CA GLN A 143 -11.58 26.54 -12.58
C GLN A 143 -10.89 26.42 -13.94
N ASP A 144 -9.78 27.13 -14.07
CA ASP A 144 -8.93 27.11 -15.26
C ASP A 144 -8.21 25.77 -15.45
N GLU A 145 -7.75 25.51 -16.68
CA GLU A 145 -6.93 24.36 -17.01
C GLU A 145 -5.66 24.30 -16.14
N GLY A 146 -5.33 23.11 -15.64
CA GLY A 146 -4.26 22.89 -14.67
C GLY A 146 -4.71 22.92 -13.22
N ALA A 147 -5.89 23.46 -12.90
CA ALA A 147 -6.47 23.35 -11.57
C ALA A 147 -6.58 21.89 -11.12
N PHE A 148 -6.26 21.60 -9.86
CA PHE A 148 -6.21 20.23 -9.38
C PHE A 148 -6.62 20.06 -7.92
N VAL A 149 -6.96 18.82 -7.58
CA VAL A 149 -7.16 18.37 -6.20
C VAL A 149 -6.69 16.92 -6.03
N ILE A 150 -6.16 16.63 -4.86
CA ILE A 150 -5.83 15.27 -4.42
C ILE A 150 -6.95 14.77 -3.53
N ARG A 151 -7.42 13.56 -3.79
CA ARG A 151 -8.50 12.91 -3.05
C ARG A 151 -8.18 11.46 -2.77
N LEU A 152 -8.93 10.85 -1.85
CA LEU A 152 -8.93 9.40 -1.72
C LEU A 152 -9.57 8.77 -2.98
N SER A 153 -8.96 7.69 -3.45
CA SER A 153 -9.41 6.99 -4.64
C SER A 153 -10.64 6.14 -4.34
N GLU A 154 -11.75 6.42 -5.03
CA GLU A 154 -13.01 5.66 -4.90
C GLU A 154 -12.88 4.25 -5.50
N SER A 155 -12.16 4.12 -6.62
CA SER A 155 -11.96 2.83 -7.31
C SER A 155 -10.91 1.94 -6.64
N ARG A 156 -10.09 2.51 -5.74
CA ARG A 156 -8.99 1.80 -5.06
C ARG A 156 -8.87 2.26 -3.62
N ARG A 157 -9.39 1.45 -2.70
CA ARG A 157 -9.38 1.73 -1.26
C ARG A 157 -7.96 2.10 -0.79
N ARG A 158 -7.89 3.18 -0.02
CA ARG A 158 -6.68 3.74 0.60
C ARG A 158 -5.54 4.07 -0.39
N CYS A 159 -5.85 4.32 -1.66
CA CYS A 159 -4.93 4.98 -2.59
C CYS A 159 -5.33 6.45 -2.76
N LEU A 160 -4.40 7.26 -3.28
CA LEU A 160 -4.68 8.65 -3.63
C LEU A 160 -4.97 8.77 -5.13
N ALA A 161 -5.82 9.73 -5.48
CA ALA A 161 -6.09 10.11 -6.86
C ALA A 161 -5.89 11.62 -7.02
N LEU A 162 -5.13 12.01 -8.03
CA LEU A 162 -5.00 13.38 -8.51
C LEU A 162 -6.08 13.62 -9.57
N SER A 163 -6.97 14.58 -9.33
CA SER A 163 -7.97 15.02 -10.31
C SER A 163 -7.58 16.39 -10.83
N VAL A 164 -7.54 16.56 -12.15
CA VAL A 164 -7.00 17.76 -12.80
C VAL A 164 -7.99 18.24 -13.87
N ARG A 165 -8.23 19.55 -13.94
CA ARG A 165 -8.89 20.22 -15.06
C ARG A 165 -7.93 20.23 -16.25
N VAL A 166 -8.31 19.63 -17.35
CA VAL A 166 -7.46 19.45 -18.54
C VAL A 166 -8.16 19.96 -19.80
N PRO A 167 -7.45 20.29 -20.87
CA PRO A 167 -8.06 20.67 -22.13
C PRO A 167 -9.09 19.64 -22.61
N PHE A 168 -10.22 20.11 -23.16
CA PHE A 168 -11.25 19.22 -23.72
C PHE A 168 -10.74 18.38 -24.88
N SER A 169 -9.67 18.82 -25.56
CA SER A 169 -8.96 18.06 -26.59
C SER A 169 -8.24 16.82 -26.04
N HIS A 170 -7.81 16.84 -24.77
CA HIS A 170 -7.19 15.70 -24.11
C HIS A 170 -8.23 14.74 -23.52
N ASN A 171 -9.29 15.29 -22.92
CA ASN A 171 -10.38 14.50 -22.38
C ASN A 171 -11.70 15.23 -22.60
N SER A 172 -12.67 14.57 -23.24
CA SER A 172 -13.99 15.13 -23.53
C SER A 172 -14.75 15.54 -22.27
N THR A 173 -14.46 14.94 -21.11
CA THR A 173 -15.03 15.36 -19.82
C THR A 173 -14.31 16.54 -19.21
N GLY A 174 -13.27 17.12 -19.83
CA GLY A 174 -12.49 18.24 -19.31
C GLY A 174 -11.72 17.95 -18.02
N ILE A 175 -11.77 16.72 -17.49
CA ILE A 175 -11.16 16.34 -16.21
C ILE A 175 -10.50 14.98 -16.32
N ALA A 176 -9.21 14.92 -16.01
CA ALA A 176 -8.46 13.68 -15.94
C ALA A 176 -8.24 13.24 -14.48
N HIS A 177 -8.19 11.92 -14.26
CA HIS A 177 -7.88 11.33 -12.96
C HIS A 177 -6.66 10.42 -13.05
N TYR A 178 -5.65 10.73 -12.25
CA TYR A 178 -4.41 9.96 -12.18
C TYR A 178 -4.31 9.30 -10.81
N LEU A 179 -4.00 8.01 -10.79
CA LEU A 179 -3.76 7.31 -9.54
C LEU A 179 -2.37 7.66 -9.03
N ILE A 180 -2.26 8.05 -7.76
CA ILE A 180 -0.99 8.17 -7.06
C ILE A 180 -0.73 6.87 -6.32
N ILE A 181 0.42 6.25 -6.62
CA ILE A 181 0.91 5.02 -6.03
C ILE A 181 1.99 5.39 -5.00
N ARG A 182 1.93 4.77 -3.82
CA ARG A 182 2.97 4.85 -2.79
C ARG A 182 3.65 3.49 -2.67
N ASN A 183 4.97 3.45 -2.63
CA ASN A 183 5.77 2.25 -2.37
C ASN A 183 7.03 2.61 -1.56
N ASP A 184 8.00 1.70 -1.52
CA ASP A 184 9.26 1.81 -0.77
C ASP A 184 10.15 2.94 -1.26
N LYS A 185 9.96 3.36 -2.51
CA LYS A 185 10.70 4.47 -3.14
C LYS A 185 10.00 5.83 -2.97
N GLY A 186 8.79 5.86 -2.41
CA GLY A 186 7.98 7.06 -2.23
C GLY A 186 6.69 7.05 -3.05
N PHE A 187 6.33 8.21 -3.59
CA PHE A 187 5.09 8.46 -4.33
C PHE A 187 5.35 8.63 -5.82
N LYS A 188 4.46 8.12 -6.67
CA LYS A 188 4.47 8.38 -8.11
C LYS A 188 3.07 8.40 -8.68
N LEU A 189 2.88 9.02 -9.84
CA LEU A 189 1.68 8.77 -10.64
C LEU A 189 1.78 7.37 -11.27
N LYS A 190 0.65 6.71 -11.51
CA LYS A 190 0.60 5.43 -12.22
C LYS A 190 0.96 5.65 -13.70
N GLY A 191 2.03 5.00 -14.15
CA GLY A 191 2.56 5.18 -15.51
C GLY A 191 4.01 5.68 -15.50
N PRO A 192 4.29 6.89 -14.98
CA PRO A 192 5.65 7.44 -14.95
C PRO A 192 6.58 6.65 -14.02
N ASN A 193 7.88 6.66 -14.35
CA ASN A 193 8.93 5.96 -13.60
C ASN A 193 9.62 6.84 -12.54
N LYS A 194 9.13 8.06 -12.32
CA LYS A 194 9.72 9.03 -11.37
C LYS A 194 9.04 8.92 -10.00
N TYR A 195 9.86 8.81 -8.97
CA TYR A 195 9.42 8.75 -7.57
C TYR A 195 9.73 10.05 -6.85
N PHE A 196 8.85 10.41 -5.92
CA PHE A 196 8.94 11.58 -5.08
C PHE A 196 8.86 11.17 -3.62
N GLN A 197 9.65 11.80 -2.74
CA GLN A 197 9.67 11.43 -1.33
C GLN A 197 8.40 11.88 -0.59
N SER A 198 7.66 12.86 -1.13
CA SER A 198 6.41 13.35 -0.54
C SER A 198 5.42 13.82 -1.61
N ILE A 199 4.14 13.90 -1.22
CA ILE A 199 3.08 14.44 -2.08
C ILE A 199 3.34 15.92 -2.45
N PRO A 200 3.75 16.82 -1.52
CA PRO A 200 4.14 18.17 -1.90
C PRO A 200 5.23 18.22 -2.97
N MET A 201 6.27 17.36 -2.88
CA MET A 201 7.32 17.32 -3.91
C MET A 201 6.77 16.90 -5.28
N LEU A 202 5.89 15.89 -5.33
CA LEU A 202 5.23 15.47 -6.57
C LEU A 202 4.45 16.64 -7.18
N VAL A 203 3.68 17.37 -6.36
CA VAL A 203 2.88 18.51 -6.79
C VAL A 203 3.76 19.66 -7.30
N THR A 204 4.75 20.10 -6.51
CA THR A 204 5.69 21.17 -6.88
C THR A 204 6.46 20.84 -8.15
N HIS A 205 6.82 19.57 -8.34
CA HIS A 205 7.47 19.15 -9.57
C HIS A 205 6.54 19.33 -10.78
N HIS A 206 5.30 18.81 -10.69
CA HIS A 206 4.34 18.87 -11.79
C HIS A 206 3.70 20.24 -12.01
N SER A 207 3.88 21.20 -11.09
CA SER A 207 3.53 22.61 -11.33
C SER A 207 4.53 23.33 -12.23
N VAL A 208 5.78 22.83 -12.31
CA VAL A 208 6.82 23.39 -13.18
C VAL A 208 6.92 22.60 -14.48
N MET A 209 6.96 21.26 -14.40
CA MET A 209 7.12 20.37 -15.54
C MET A 209 5.94 19.39 -15.64
N PRO A 210 5.09 19.50 -16.68
CA PRO A 210 3.92 18.63 -16.79
C PRO A 210 4.31 17.17 -17.00
N GLU A 211 5.42 16.92 -17.71
CA GLU A 211 5.89 15.59 -18.13
C GLU A 211 4.78 14.80 -18.85
N GLN A 212 4.13 13.86 -18.16
CA GLN A 212 3.07 13.01 -18.71
C GLN A 212 1.66 13.58 -18.49
N LEU A 213 1.53 14.66 -17.73
CA LEU A 213 0.27 15.39 -17.61
C LEU A 213 0.05 16.25 -18.86
N PRO A 214 -1.20 16.45 -19.31
CA PRO A 214 -1.50 17.28 -20.47
C PRO A 214 -1.23 18.78 -20.24
N CYS A 215 -1.13 19.20 -18.98
CA CYS A 215 -0.86 20.58 -18.57
C CYS A 215 -0.16 20.59 -17.21
N ARG A 216 0.42 21.75 -16.85
CA ARG A 216 1.05 21.96 -15.53
C ARG A 216 -0.02 22.04 -14.44
N LEU A 217 0.35 21.64 -13.24
CA LEU A 217 -0.51 21.81 -12.07
C LEU A 217 -0.51 23.27 -11.62
N MET A 218 -1.71 23.82 -11.43
CA MET A 218 -1.93 25.18 -10.97
C MET A 218 -2.59 25.16 -9.59
N PHE A 219 -1.99 25.86 -8.64
CA PHE A 219 -2.55 25.96 -7.29
C PHE A 219 -3.81 26.82 -7.31
N VAL A 220 -4.90 26.27 -6.79
CA VAL A 220 -6.19 26.96 -6.63
C VAL A 220 -6.49 27.11 -5.14
N HIS A 221 -7.10 28.24 -4.78
CA HIS A 221 -7.56 28.45 -3.42
C HIS A 221 -8.93 27.80 -3.21
N TRP A 222 -8.93 26.58 -2.68
CA TRP A 222 -10.16 25.83 -2.40
C TRP A 222 -10.92 26.29 -1.14
N GLY A 223 -10.40 27.25 -0.36
CA GLY A 223 -11.07 27.77 0.84
C GLY A 223 -11.63 26.68 1.77
N ASN A 224 -12.93 26.76 2.06
CA ASN A 224 -13.66 25.76 2.86
C ASN A 224 -14.40 24.71 2.01
N THR A 225 -14.21 24.67 0.69
CA THR A 225 -14.99 23.84 -0.25
C THR A 225 -14.99 22.34 0.11
N TRP A 226 -13.91 21.87 0.74
CA TRP A 226 -13.74 20.46 1.12
C TRP A 226 -13.99 20.14 2.59
N LYS A 227 -14.26 21.15 3.42
CA LYS A 227 -14.65 20.91 4.80
C LYS A 227 -16.05 20.31 4.81
N SER A 228 -16.23 19.22 5.53
CA SER A 228 -17.53 18.59 5.72
C SER A 228 -18.45 19.56 6.46
N GLU A 229 -19.68 19.72 6.01
CA GLU A 229 -20.78 20.26 6.82
C GLU A 229 -21.07 19.24 7.95
N THR A 230 -20.32 19.29 9.04
CA THR A 230 -20.67 18.59 10.29
C THR A 230 -21.29 19.55 11.31
N ASN A 231 -21.96 20.61 10.83
CA ASN A 231 -22.73 21.52 11.68
C ASN A 231 -24.13 21.74 11.12
N ASN A 232 -24.80 20.63 10.73
CA ASN A 232 -26.26 20.64 10.78
C ASN A 232 -26.62 20.45 12.26
N ASN A 233 -26.70 21.57 12.98
CA ASN A 233 -27.46 21.66 14.20
C ASN A 233 -28.85 21.08 13.90
N TYR A 234 -29.13 19.89 14.43
CA TYR A 234 -30.51 19.50 14.68
C TYR A 234 -30.98 20.40 15.84
N GLU A 235 -31.38 21.61 15.47
CA GLU A 235 -32.14 22.50 16.35
C GLU A 235 -33.51 21.86 16.49
N TYR A 236 -33.66 21.06 17.54
CA TYR A 236 -34.93 20.51 17.96
C TYR A 236 -35.83 21.72 18.29
N PRO A 237 -37.04 21.83 17.71
CA PRO A 237 -37.95 22.89 18.13
C PRO A 237 -38.25 22.70 19.63
N PRO A 238 -38.43 23.79 20.40
CA PRO A 238 -38.87 23.69 21.78
C PRO A 238 -40.16 22.87 21.81
N CYS A 239 -40.21 21.84 22.66
CA CYS A 239 -41.48 21.24 22.98
C CYS A 239 -42.30 22.27 23.76
N ASP A 240 -43.40 22.74 23.17
CA ASP A 240 -44.48 23.42 23.89
C ASP A 240 -45.13 22.46 24.91
#